data_AF-A0AAD8TD24-F1
#
_entry.id   AF-A0AAD8TD24-F1
#
_cell.length_a   1.000
_cell.length_b   1.000
_cell.length_c   1.000
_cell.angle_alpha   90.00
_cell.angle_beta   90.00
_cell.angle_gamma   90.00
#
_symmetry.space_group_name_H-M   'P 1'
#
loop_
_entity.id
_entity.type
_entity.pdbx_description
1 polymer ?
#
loop_
_entity_poly.entity_id
_entity_poly.type
_entity_poly.pdbx_seq_one_letter_code
_entity_poly.pdbx_strand_id
1 'polypeptide(L)'
;MVAAAAAAATAGGFLNLAPSRAPTTSPYCPLFGTSYGWRSRRQLRLCPLLAASSVAGGEASYTEPEEALLEALVGVQGRGRAVAPRQLQEVESAVQTLEALEGVPDPTNSSLIEGRWKLIFTTRPGTASPIQRTFVGVDSFSVFQEVYLRTDDPRVVNVVKFSETVGELAVQAEATIKDGKRILFRFDRAAFTFKFLPFKVPYPVPFRLLGDEAKGWLDTTYLSRSGNIRISRGNKGTTFVLQKSADPRQMLLSAISAGTGVKEVIEDLASSRTGVEADLNTLAGEWQLLWASQTEGGSWSSVTSAGFKDFQTIKEDGQLKNLVNPFPGISLSARGNICKSGNSNTFLVSMNEGVAQVVGVQFPMDTRGDFVMEILYIDNKIRISRLNQHELVHLRIVSRT
;
A
#
# COMPACT_ATOMS: atom_id res chain seq x y z
N MET A 1 14.50 36.76 12.97
CA MET A 1 14.25 38.18 12.61
C MET A 1 14.18 38.27 11.10
N VAL A 2 13.00 38.09 10.50
CA VAL A 2 12.14 39.12 9.85
C VAL A 2 11.99 38.60 8.40
N ALA A 3 10.87 38.49 7.70
CA ALA A 3 9.43 38.68 7.87
C ALA A 3 8.76 37.78 6.78
N ALA A 4 7.69 37.03 7.02
CA ALA A 4 6.27 37.45 7.04
C ALA A 4 5.83 38.27 5.81
N ALA A 5 5.02 37.66 4.94
CA ALA A 5 4.10 38.36 4.04
C ALA A 5 2.83 37.51 3.88
N ALA A 6 1.81 37.90 4.63
CA ALA A 6 0.42 37.54 4.41
C ALA A 6 -0.20 38.58 3.46
N ALA A 7 -1.11 38.14 2.60
CA ALA A 7 -2.09 39.02 1.96
C ALA A 7 -3.38 38.24 1.75
N ALA A 8 -4.39 38.60 2.55
CA ALA A 8 -5.78 38.29 2.34
C ALA A 8 -6.42 39.39 1.48
N ALA A 9 -7.38 39.03 0.64
CA ALA A 9 -8.45 39.94 0.22
C ALA A 9 -9.72 39.14 -0.09
N THR A 10 -10.76 39.49 0.66
CA THR A 10 -12.15 39.05 0.70
C THR A 10 -13.04 39.85 -0.25
N ALA A 11 -14.07 39.20 -0.80
CA ALA A 11 -15.48 39.64 -0.98
C ALA A 11 -16.14 38.61 -1.92
N GLY A 12 -17.31 38.02 -1.70
CA GLY A 12 -18.49 38.42 -0.93
C GLY A 12 -19.69 38.17 -1.86
N GLY A 13 -20.61 37.28 -1.49
CA GLY A 13 -21.78 36.97 -2.32
C GLY A 13 -22.58 35.77 -1.85
N PHE A 14 -23.28 35.93 -0.73
CA PHE A 14 -24.41 35.07 -0.33
C PHE A 14 -25.61 35.36 -1.25
N LEU A 15 -26.38 34.32 -1.63
CA LEU A 15 -27.84 34.37 -1.74
C LEU A 15 -28.43 32.94 -1.80
N ASN A 16 -29.65 32.82 -1.31
CA ASN A 16 -30.32 31.62 -0.79
C ASN A 16 -31.07 30.75 -1.82
N LEU A 17 -31.08 29.46 -1.52
CA LEU A 17 -32.12 28.41 -1.62
C LEU A 17 -33.43 28.57 -2.45
N ALA A 18 -33.64 27.53 -3.29
CA ALA A 18 -34.86 26.69 -3.49
C ALA A 18 -35.91 27.09 -4.57
N PRO A 19 -36.89 26.21 -4.94
CA PRO A 19 -36.74 25.14 -5.95
C PRO A 19 -37.89 25.07 -7.00
N SER A 20 -37.82 24.04 -7.88
CA SER A 20 -38.94 23.39 -8.61
C SER A 20 -39.36 23.93 -10.00
N ARG A 21 -39.24 23.10 -11.05
CA ARG A 21 -40.34 22.40 -11.76
C ARG A 21 -39.89 21.80 -13.10
N ALA A 22 -40.28 20.55 -13.33
CA ALA A 22 -40.34 19.93 -14.66
C ALA A 22 -41.45 20.56 -15.53
N PRO A 23 -41.45 20.32 -16.85
CA PRO A 23 -42.44 19.34 -17.33
C PRO A 23 -41.98 18.41 -18.47
N THR A 24 -42.68 17.29 -18.48
CA THR A 24 -42.96 16.28 -19.52
C THR A 24 -43.37 16.87 -20.88
N THR A 25 -42.95 16.24 -22.00
CA THR A 25 -43.85 15.58 -22.99
C THR A 25 -43.04 14.85 -24.08
N SER A 26 -43.61 13.74 -24.55
CA SER A 26 -43.12 12.74 -25.52
C SER A 26 -43.65 13.05 -26.95
N PRO A 27 -43.69 12.11 -27.92
CA PRO A 27 -42.65 11.81 -28.91
C PRO A 27 -43.13 12.06 -30.36
N TYR A 28 -42.21 12.19 -31.32
CA TYR A 28 -42.54 11.97 -32.75
C TYR A 28 -41.39 11.29 -33.49
N CYS A 29 -41.65 10.04 -33.92
CA CYS A 29 -41.00 9.42 -35.06
C CYS A 29 -41.65 9.91 -36.36
N PRO A 30 -40.94 9.82 -37.48
CA PRO A 30 -41.50 9.01 -38.56
C PRO A 30 -40.49 8.03 -39.19
N LEU A 31 -41.07 6.96 -39.73
CA LEU A 31 -40.45 5.88 -40.47
C LEU A 31 -40.39 6.16 -41.98
N PHE A 32 -39.52 5.38 -42.64
CA PHE A 32 -39.47 4.95 -44.05
C PHE A 32 -38.79 5.84 -45.11
N GLY A 33 -37.84 5.20 -45.80
CA GLY A 33 -37.22 5.67 -47.03
C GLY A 33 -36.06 4.76 -47.47
N THR A 34 -36.38 3.69 -48.19
CA THR A 34 -35.46 2.70 -48.79
C THR A 34 -34.60 3.27 -49.91
N SER A 35 -33.32 2.88 -50.00
CA SER A 35 -32.65 2.66 -51.30
C SER A 35 -31.35 1.85 -51.16
N TYR A 36 -31.23 0.85 -52.03
CA TYR A 36 -30.09 -0.04 -52.22
C TYR A 36 -28.81 0.71 -52.63
N GLY A 37 -27.67 0.28 -52.11
CA GLY A 37 -26.35 0.70 -52.56
C GLY A 37 -25.27 -0.27 -52.09
N TRP A 38 -24.95 -1.25 -52.94
CA TRP A 38 -23.79 -2.12 -52.78
C TRP A 38 -22.49 -1.29 -52.73
N ARG A 39 -21.79 -1.32 -51.61
CA ARG A 39 -20.35 -1.07 -51.54
C ARG A 39 -19.68 -2.03 -50.57
N SER A 40 -18.83 -2.87 -51.14
CA SER A 40 -17.84 -3.70 -50.45
C SER A 40 -17.03 -2.85 -49.48
N ARG A 41 -17.09 -3.18 -48.18
CA ARG A 41 -16.13 -2.72 -47.18
C ARG A 41 -15.80 -3.88 -46.25
N ARG A 42 -14.53 -4.27 -46.31
CA ARG A 42 -13.88 -5.29 -45.49
C ARG A 42 -14.34 -5.19 -44.03
N GLN A 43 -14.96 -6.25 -43.51
CA GLN A 43 -15.19 -6.40 -42.08
C GLN A 43 -13.83 -6.47 -41.39
N LEU A 44 -13.46 -5.37 -40.73
CA LEU A 44 -12.50 -5.43 -39.63
C LEU A 44 -13.15 -6.29 -38.56
N ARG A 45 -12.62 -7.51 -38.39
CA ARG A 45 -12.95 -8.35 -37.23
C ARG A 45 -12.56 -7.55 -35.99
N LEU A 46 -13.55 -7.06 -35.25
CA LEU A 46 -13.35 -6.60 -33.89
C LEU A 46 -12.83 -7.78 -33.08
N CYS A 47 -11.59 -7.68 -32.60
CA CYS A 47 -11.08 -8.55 -31.56
C CYS A 47 -11.99 -8.43 -30.33
N PRO A 48 -12.47 -9.54 -29.75
CA PRO A 48 -13.12 -9.46 -28.45
C PRO A 48 -12.10 -8.97 -27.44
N LEU A 49 -12.45 -7.93 -26.70
CA LEU A 49 -11.77 -7.54 -25.46
C LEU A 49 -11.68 -8.78 -24.58
N LEU A 50 -10.46 -9.26 -24.33
CA LEU A 50 -10.19 -10.26 -23.31
C LEU A 50 -10.73 -9.72 -21.99
N ALA A 51 -11.81 -10.36 -21.52
CA ALA A 51 -12.27 -10.20 -20.16
C ALA A 51 -11.08 -10.53 -19.24
N ALA A 52 -10.75 -9.59 -18.36
CA ALA A 52 -9.74 -9.81 -17.33
C ALA A 52 -10.23 -10.97 -16.45
N SER A 53 -9.66 -12.16 -16.64
CA SER A 53 -9.83 -13.25 -15.70
C SER A 53 -9.34 -12.77 -14.35
N SER A 54 -10.26 -12.69 -13.39
CA SER A 54 -9.92 -12.59 -11.97
C SER A 54 -9.08 -13.82 -11.61
N VAL A 55 -7.78 -13.62 -11.49
CA VAL A 55 -6.86 -14.64 -11.01
C VAL A 55 -7.32 -14.98 -9.59
N ALA A 56 -7.78 -16.22 -9.41
CA ALA A 56 -8.07 -16.78 -8.11
C ALA A 56 -6.82 -16.60 -7.22
N GLY A 57 -6.98 -15.90 -6.10
CA GLY A 57 -5.94 -15.73 -5.10
C GLY A 57 -5.67 -17.06 -4.41
N GLY A 58 -4.79 -17.87 -4.98
CA GLY A 58 -4.07 -18.88 -4.21
C GLY A 58 -3.09 -18.16 -3.28
N GLU A 59 -3.12 -18.46 -1.99
CA GLU A 59 -2.13 -17.98 -1.03
C GLU A 59 -0.72 -18.19 -1.60
N ALA A 60 -0.03 -17.08 -1.80
CA ALA A 60 1.34 -17.11 -2.27
C ALA A 60 2.23 -17.57 -1.11
N SER A 61 2.55 -18.87 -1.06
CA SER A 61 3.63 -19.34 -0.19
C SER A 61 4.94 -18.70 -0.68
N TYR A 62 5.51 -17.83 0.15
CA TYR A 62 6.83 -17.25 -0.06
C TYR A 62 7.90 -18.19 0.48
N THR A 63 9.10 -18.17 -0.09
CA THR A 63 10.25 -18.87 0.48
C THR A 63 10.82 -18.07 1.65
N GLU A 64 11.55 -18.69 2.59
CA GLU A 64 12.15 -17.99 3.73
C GLU A 64 12.95 -16.72 3.33
N PRO A 65 13.77 -16.71 2.27
CA PRO A 65 14.44 -15.48 1.80
C PRO A 65 13.49 -14.42 1.21
N GLU A 66 12.39 -14.85 0.57
CA GLU A 66 11.35 -13.93 0.08
C GLU A 66 10.58 -13.31 1.24
N GLU A 67 10.27 -14.11 2.27
CA GLU A 67 9.66 -13.62 3.51
C GLU A 67 10.56 -12.63 4.21
N ALA A 68 11.87 -12.89 4.31
CA ALA A 68 12.83 -11.96 4.89
C ALA A 68 12.84 -10.59 4.17
N LEU A 69 12.72 -10.59 2.84
CA LEU A 69 12.58 -9.34 2.08
C LEU A 69 11.26 -8.64 2.41
N LEU A 70 10.14 -9.37 2.47
CA LEU A 70 8.83 -8.80 2.79
C LEU A 70 8.80 -8.23 4.21
N GLU A 71 9.39 -8.93 5.18
CA GLU A 71 9.59 -8.49 6.57
C GLU A 71 10.38 -7.18 6.64
N ALA A 72 11.48 -7.07 5.90
CA ALA A 72 12.29 -5.85 5.84
C ALA A 72 11.51 -4.66 5.26
N LEU A 73 10.52 -4.94 4.40
CA LEU A 73 9.67 -3.94 3.76
C LEU A 73 8.43 -3.54 4.58
N VAL A 74 8.08 -4.27 5.66
CA VAL A 74 6.95 -3.89 6.52
C VAL A 74 7.21 -2.53 7.18
N GLY A 75 6.22 -1.64 7.09
CA GLY A 75 6.31 -0.28 7.63
C GLY A 75 7.10 0.71 6.76
N VAL A 76 7.66 0.28 5.62
CA VAL A 76 8.31 1.20 4.68
C VAL A 76 7.28 2.12 4.02
N GLN A 77 7.42 3.43 4.24
CA GLN A 77 6.55 4.45 3.64
C GLN A 77 7.10 4.97 2.31
N GLY A 78 6.20 5.44 1.44
CA GLY A 78 6.54 6.05 0.17
C GLY A 78 7.40 5.18 -0.76
N ARG A 79 7.32 3.84 -0.65
CA ARG A 79 8.12 2.87 -1.42
C ARG A 79 9.63 3.06 -1.28
N GLY A 80 10.11 3.45 -0.10
CA GLY A 80 11.53 3.66 0.19
C GLY A 80 11.95 5.13 0.33
N ARG A 81 11.00 6.08 0.32
CA ARG A 81 11.29 7.53 0.46
C ARG A 81 11.80 7.90 1.85
N ALA A 82 11.19 7.35 2.89
CA ALA A 82 11.48 7.68 4.28
C ALA A 82 12.11 6.50 5.03
N VAL A 83 12.78 5.60 4.30
CA VAL A 83 13.36 4.40 4.90
C VAL A 83 14.56 4.77 5.77
N ALA A 84 14.59 4.23 6.99
CA ALA A 84 15.73 4.45 7.89
C ALA A 84 16.97 3.74 7.34
N PRO A 85 18.20 4.27 7.53
CA PRO A 85 19.42 3.68 6.97
C PRO A 85 19.63 2.20 7.32
N ARG A 86 19.30 1.82 8.56
CA ARG A 86 19.36 0.42 9.01
C ARG A 86 18.38 -0.47 8.23
N GLN A 87 17.13 -0.02 8.08
CA GLN A 87 16.13 -0.76 7.33
C GLN A 87 16.47 -0.84 5.83
N LEU A 88 17.08 0.21 5.28
CA LEU A 88 17.61 0.18 3.90
C LEU A 88 18.64 -0.94 3.74
N GLN A 89 19.57 -1.06 4.69
CA GLN A 89 20.58 -2.11 4.69
C GLN A 89 19.97 -3.51 4.80
N GLU A 90 18.94 -3.69 5.63
CA GLU A 90 18.18 -4.94 5.74
C GLU A 90 17.52 -5.32 4.39
N VAL A 91 16.86 -4.36 3.74
CA VAL A 91 16.23 -4.57 2.42
C VAL A 91 17.29 -4.88 1.35
N GLU A 92 18.39 -4.14 1.31
CA GLU A 92 19.47 -4.36 0.35
C GLU A 92 20.14 -5.72 0.54
N SER A 93 20.38 -6.14 1.79
CA SER A 93 20.90 -7.47 2.11
C SER A 93 19.95 -8.56 1.63
N ALA A 94 18.64 -8.44 1.91
CA ALA A 94 17.65 -9.42 1.48
C ALA A 94 17.55 -9.51 -0.06
N VAL A 95 17.63 -8.37 -0.76
CA VAL A 95 17.70 -8.32 -2.23
C VAL A 95 18.94 -9.05 -2.74
N GLN A 96 20.12 -8.80 -2.15
CA GLN A 96 21.37 -9.48 -2.55
C GLN A 96 21.30 -10.99 -2.33
N THR A 97 20.73 -11.44 -1.20
CA THR A 97 20.51 -12.86 -0.93
C THR A 97 19.63 -13.50 -2.00
N LEU A 98 18.52 -12.87 -2.37
CA LEU A 98 17.63 -13.39 -3.42
C LEU A 98 18.30 -13.42 -4.80
N GLU A 99 19.04 -12.36 -5.16
CA GLU A 99 19.80 -12.32 -6.42
C GLU A 99 20.88 -13.42 -6.47
N ALA A 100 21.53 -13.75 -5.35
CA ALA A 100 22.52 -14.81 -5.25
C ALA A 100 21.92 -16.23 -5.28
N LEU A 101 20.68 -16.40 -4.79
CA LEU A 101 19.99 -17.70 -4.83
C LEU A 101 19.48 -18.09 -6.21
N GLU A 102 19.50 -17.16 -7.17
CA GLU A 102 19.04 -17.31 -8.54
C GLU A 102 17.59 -17.86 -8.63
N GLY A 103 16.67 -16.98 -9.04
CA GLY A 103 15.25 -17.30 -9.19
C GLY A 103 14.97 -18.20 -10.41
N VAL A 104 13.91 -17.87 -11.16
CA VAL A 104 13.62 -18.53 -12.44
C VAL A 104 14.75 -18.23 -13.45
N PRO A 105 15.36 -19.25 -14.08
CA PRO A 105 16.34 -19.04 -15.13
C PRO A 105 15.67 -18.43 -16.36
N ASP A 106 16.35 -17.51 -17.04
CA ASP A 106 15.82 -16.79 -18.20
C ASP A 106 14.43 -16.17 -17.93
N PRO A 107 14.34 -15.25 -16.95
CA PRO A 107 13.07 -14.75 -16.47
C PRO A 107 12.24 -14.04 -17.55
N THR A 108 12.86 -13.39 -18.55
CA THR A 108 12.11 -12.67 -19.58
C THR A 108 11.43 -13.60 -20.59
N ASN A 109 11.89 -14.85 -20.73
CA ASN A 109 11.21 -15.88 -21.50
C ASN A 109 10.21 -16.69 -20.68
N SER A 110 10.16 -16.54 -19.36
CA SER A 110 9.17 -17.22 -18.51
C SER A 110 7.78 -16.60 -18.63
N SER A 111 6.72 -17.42 -18.64
CA SER A 111 5.34 -16.91 -18.52
C SER A 111 5.08 -16.21 -17.18
N LEU A 112 5.91 -16.48 -16.16
CA LEU A 112 5.78 -15.89 -14.84
C LEU A 112 6.11 -14.39 -14.82
N ILE A 113 6.80 -13.83 -15.82
CA ILE A 113 7.10 -12.40 -15.88
C ILE A 113 5.89 -11.55 -16.32
N GLU A 114 4.95 -12.18 -17.03
CA GLU A 114 3.79 -11.53 -17.66
C GLU A 114 2.78 -10.99 -16.65
N GLY A 115 2.09 -9.91 -16.97
CA GLY A 115 0.99 -9.37 -16.19
C GLY A 115 1.37 -8.17 -15.31
N ARG A 116 0.50 -7.86 -14.35
CA ARG A 116 0.55 -6.63 -13.53
C ARG A 116 1.31 -6.85 -12.24
N TRP A 117 2.33 -6.03 -12.02
CA TRP A 117 3.18 -6.04 -10.84
C TRP A 117 3.02 -4.75 -10.03
N LYS A 118 2.74 -4.82 -8.74
CA LYS A 118 2.73 -3.67 -7.83
C LYS A 118 4.15 -3.33 -7.41
N LEU A 119 4.57 -2.07 -7.52
CA LEU A 119 5.85 -1.59 -7.01
C LEU A 119 5.76 -1.41 -5.49
N ILE A 120 6.48 -2.25 -4.74
CA ILE A 120 6.48 -2.21 -3.27
C ILE A 120 7.72 -1.50 -2.71
N PHE A 121 8.83 -1.46 -3.44
CA PHE A 121 10.03 -0.72 -3.02
C PHE A 121 10.90 -0.24 -4.19
N THR A 122 11.53 0.93 -4.03
CA THR A 122 12.59 1.40 -4.93
C THR A 122 13.67 2.22 -4.21
N THR A 123 14.94 2.05 -4.60
CA THR A 123 16.09 2.78 -4.01
C THR A 123 16.17 4.25 -4.44
N ARG A 124 15.44 4.65 -5.48
CA ARG A 124 15.43 6.04 -5.94
C ARG A 124 14.01 6.52 -6.24
N PRO A 125 13.18 6.76 -5.21
CA PRO A 125 11.84 7.29 -5.42
C PRO A 125 11.88 8.65 -6.14
N GLY A 126 12.94 9.46 -5.96
CA GLY A 126 13.08 10.80 -6.57
C GLY A 126 13.73 10.89 -7.97
N THR A 127 14.43 9.87 -8.48
CA THR A 127 15.12 9.96 -9.81
C THR A 127 14.31 9.42 -10.99
N ALA A 128 13.12 8.98 -10.67
CA ALA A 128 12.06 8.59 -11.58
C ALA A 128 11.67 9.82 -12.45
N SER A 129 11.10 9.64 -13.65
CA SER A 129 10.79 10.75 -14.58
C SER A 129 9.94 11.85 -13.90
N PRO A 130 9.80 13.10 -14.44
CA PRO A 130 8.95 14.14 -13.84
C PRO A 130 7.56 13.64 -13.40
N ILE A 131 6.99 12.73 -14.19
CA ILE A 131 5.73 12.02 -13.94
C ILE A 131 5.80 11.20 -12.64
N GLN A 132 6.86 10.44 -12.47
CA GLN A 132 7.06 9.65 -11.26
C GLN A 132 7.39 10.57 -10.08
N ARG A 133 8.17 11.65 -10.23
CA ARG A 133 8.40 12.63 -9.14
C ARG A 133 7.13 13.28 -8.61
N THR A 134 6.15 13.58 -9.47
CA THR A 134 4.87 14.18 -9.05
C THR A 134 3.99 13.20 -8.27
N PHE A 135 4.05 11.90 -8.57
CA PHE A 135 3.06 10.94 -8.08
C PHE A 135 3.62 9.81 -7.20
N VAL A 136 4.91 9.48 -7.27
CA VAL A 136 5.53 8.52 -6.33
C VAL A 136 5.66 9.08 -4.91
N GLY A 137 5.48 10.39 -4.76
CA GLY A 137 5.59 11.11 -3.48
C GLY A 137 4.28 11.26 -2.70
N VAL A 138 3.15 10.79 -3.23
CA VAL A 138 1.87 10.75 -2.51
C VAL A 138 1.62 9.30 -2.10
N ASP A 139 1.53 9.05 -0.79
CA ASP A 139 1.34 7.70 -0.23
C ASP A 139 0.01 7.06 -0.64
N SER A 140 -0.95 7.85 -1.16
CA SER A 140 -2.24 7.35 -1.65
C SER A 140 -2.19 6.68 -3.03
N PHE A 141 -1.10 6.84 -3.81
CA PHE A 141 -1.06 6.34 -5.19
C PHE A 141 -0.37 4.98 -5.30
N SER A 142 -1.07 4.01 -5.89
CA SER A 142 -0.50 2.71 -6.20
C SER A 142 0.22 2.76 -7.54
N VAL A 143 1.47 2.29 -7.57
CA VAL A 143 2.26 2.22 -8.80
C VAL A 143 2.38 0.77 -9.22
N PHE A 144 2.12 0.51 -10.49
CA PHE A 144 2.21 -0.79 -11.10
C PHE A 144 3.11 -0.76 -12.34
N GLN A 145 3.64 -1.92 -12.68
CA GLN A 145 4.30 -2.18 -13.93
C GLN A 145 3.67 -3.42 -14.55
N GLU A 146 3.02 -3.25 -15.70
CA GLU A 146 2.52 -4.35 -16.49
C GLU A 146 3.57 -4.74 -17.51
N VAL A 147 3.86 -6.04 -17.63
CA VAL A 147 4.85 -6.56 -18.55
C VAL A 147 4.19 -7.57 -19.45
N TYR A 148 4.28 -7.34 -20.76
CA TYR A 148 3.77 -8.23 -21.79
C TYR A 148 4.82 -8.41 -22.87
N LEU A 149 5.66 -9.44 -22.77
CA LEU A 149 6.76 -9.70 -23.69
C LEU A 149 6.41 -10.74 -24.76
N ARG A 150 5.39 -11.57 -24.49
CA ARG A 150 5.01 -12.74 -25.31
C ARG A 150 3.78 -12.47 -26.18
N THR A 151 3.68 -11.27 -26.74
CA THR A 151 2.58 -10.84 -27.61
C THR A 151 3.13 -10.29 -28.93
N ASP A 152 2.27 -10.06 -29.93
CA ASP A 152 2.68 -9.46 -31.21
C ASP A 152 3.13 -7.98 -31.07
N ASP A 153 2.81 -7.33 -29.96
CA ASP A 153 3.22 -5.96 -29.62
C ASP A 153 3.78 -5.94 -28.18
N PRO A 154 5.02 -6.42 -27.97
CA PRO A 154 5.62 -6.52 -26.63
C PRO A 154 5.71 -5.16 -25.95
N ARG A 155 5.23 -5.05 -24.71
CA ARG A 155 5.15 -3.80 -23.96
C ARG A 155 5.51 -3.91 -22.49
N VAL A 156 6.09 -2.83 -22.00
CA VAL A 156 6.16 -2.52 -20.56
C VAL A 156 5.32 -1.28 -20.31
N VAL A 157 4.35 -1.37 -19.40
CA VAL A 157 3.43 -0.29 -19.08
C VAL A 157 3.58 0.10 -17.62
N ASN A 158 4.05 1.32 -17.37
CA ASN A 158 4.08 1.88 -16.03
C ASN A 158 2.75 2.57 -15.76
N VAL A 159 2.02 2.11 -14.74
CA VAL A 159 0.70 2.61 -14.37
C VAL A 159 0.78 3.28 -13.00
N VAL A 160 0.36 4.54 -12.92
CA VAL A 160 0.15 5.27 -11.68
C VAL A 160 -1.36 5.34 -11.45
N LYS A 161 -1.85 4.61 -10.46
CA LYS A 161 -3.26 4.59 -10.08
C LYS A 161 -3.51 5.64 -9.00
N PHE A 162 -4.34 6.63 -9.32
CA PHE A 162 -4.68 7.72 -8.41
C PHE A 162 -5.63 7.25 -7.32
N SER A 163 -6.69 6.54 -7.71
CA SER A 163 -7.62 5.83 -6.83
C SER A 163 -8.55 4.96 -7.68
N GLU A 164 -9.39 4.14 -7.04
CA GLU A 164 -10.46 3.42 -7.74
C GLU A 164 -11.50 4.33 -8.39
N THR A 165 -11.72 5.51 -7.82
CA THR A 165 -12.77 6.46 -8.21
C THR A 165 -12.29 7.56 -9.16
N VAL A 166 -11.00 7.89 -9.15
CA VAL A 166 -10.43 8.94 -10.00
C VAL A 166 -9.95 8.36 -11.32
N GLY A 167 -9.15 7.30 -11.29
CA GLY A 167 -8.54 6.69 -12.46
C GLY A 167 -7.03 6.54 -12.36
N GLU A 168 -6.34 6.58 -13.50
CA GLU A 168 -4.91 6.26 -13.61
C GLU A 168 -4.21 6.95 -14.79
N LEU A 169 -2.88 7.06 -14.69
CA LEU A 169 -1.99 7.42 -15.79
C LEU A 169 -1.21 6.17 -16.21
N ALA A 170 -1.30 5.79 -17.49
CA ALA A 170 -0.53 4.69 -18.06
C ALA A 170 0.49 5.23 -19.06
N VAL A 171 1.76 4.90 -18.84
CA VAL A 171 2.88 5.21 -19.75
C VAL A 171 3.38 3.89 -20.35
N GLN A 172 3.20 3.72 -21.64
CA GLN A 172 3.54 2.50 -22.37
C GLN A 172 4.88 2.67 -23.08
N ALA A 173 5.64 1.59 -23.08
CA ALA A 173 6.85 1.45 -23.86
C ALA A 173 6.79 0.18 -24.69
N GLU A 174 7.20 0.28 -25.94
CA GLU A 174 7.56 -0.88 -26.76
C GLU A 174 8.76 -1.57 -26.12
N ALA A 175 8.74 -2.90 -26.08
CA ALA A 175 9.72 -3.70 -25.36
C ALA A 175 10.40 -4.73 -26.27
N THR A 176 11.64 -5.10 -25.94
CA THR A 176 12.38 -6.16 -26.63
C THR A 176 13.27 -6.91 -25.66
N ILE A 177 13.27 -8.24 -25.73
CA ILE A 177 14.16 -9.09 -24.94
C ILE A 177 15.56 -9.06 -25.57
N LYS A 178 16.60 -8.83 -24.75
CA LYS A 178 18.00 -8.83 -25.22
C LYS A 178 18.72 -10.16 -24.96
N ASP A 179 18.72 -10.62 -23.71
CA ASP A 179 19.62 -11.70 -23.24
C ASP A 179 19.01 -12.56 -22.12
N GLY A 180 17.68 -12.69 -22.12
CA GLY A 180 16.94 -13.49 -21.13
C GLY A 180 16.78 -12.86 -19.74
N LYS A 181 17.55 -11.80 -19.45
CA LYS A 181 17.41 -10.98 -18.23
C LYS A 181 17.00 -9.55 -18.55
N ARG A 182 17.59 -8.97 -19.61
CA ARG A 182 17.40 -7.57 -19.97
C ARG A 182 16.21 -7.38 -20.91
N ILE A 183 15.34 -6.46 -20.51
CA ILE A 183 14.26 -5.88 -21.32
C ILE A 183 14.72 -4.49 -21.76
N LEU A 184 14.89 -4.29 -23.06
CA LEU A 184 15.03 -2.96 -23.65
C LEU A 184 13.64 -2.37 -23.83
N PHE A 185 13.47 -1.09 -23.55
CA PHE A 185 12.18 -0.44 -23.75
C PHE A 185 12.33 0.97 -24.32
N ARG A 186 11.31 1.42 -25.05
CA ARG A 186 11.20 2.78 -25.57
C ARG A 186 9.78 3.30 -25.35
N PHE A 187 9.63 4.34 -24.53
CA PHE A 187 8.34 4.98 -24.33
C PHE A 187 7.81 5.59 -25.63
N ASP A 188 6.56 5.27 -25.97
CA ASP A 188 5.94 5.69 -27.22
C ASP A 188 4.52 6.26 -27.03
N ARG A 189 3.85 5.93 -25.91
CA ARG A 189 2.48 6.35 -25.62
C ARG A 189 2.29 6.64 -24.14
N ALA A 190 1.42 7.60 -23.83
CA ALA A 190 0.89 7.77 -22.50
C ALA A 190 -0.51 8.38 -22.53
N ALA A 191 -1.36 7.98 -21.60
CA ALA A 191 -2.71 8.49 -21.49
C ALA A 191 -3.22 8.42 -20.04
N PHE A 192 -4.04 9.41 -19.69
CA PHE A 192 -4.89 9.34 -18.51
C PHE A 192 -6.17 8.58 -18.85
N THR A 193 -6.56 7.70 -17.95
CA THR A 193 -7.89 7.10 -17.91
C THR A 193 -8.58 7.66 -16.68
N PHE A 194 -9.61 8.48 -16.86
CA PHE A 194 -10.42 9.00 -15.76
C PHE A 194 -11.73 8.23 -15.68
N LYS A 195 -12.15 7.82 -14.48
CA LYS A 195 -13.39 7.02 -14.30
C LYS A 195 -14.66 7.80 -14.63
N PHE A 196 -14.59 9.13 -14.52
CA PHE A 196 -15.69 10.04 -14.84
C PHE A 196 -15.77 10.41 -16.34
N LEU A 197 -14.82 9.97 -17.18
CA LEU A 197 -14.83 10.22 -18.62
C LEU A 197 -14.96 8.91 -19.41
N PRO A 198 -15.74 8.89 -20.51
CA PRO A 198 -15.88 7.71 -21.36
C PRO A 198 -14.70 7.52 -22.33
N PHE A 199 -13.72 8.42 -22.34
CA PHE A 199 -12.56 8.40 -23.25
C PHE A 199 -11.24 8.62 -22.49
N LYS A 200 -10.13 8.17 -23.08
CA LYS A 200 -8.77 8.39 -22.57
C LYS A 200 -8.27 9.76 -23.01
N VAL A 201 -7.63 10.48 -22.09
CA VAL A 201 -7.00 11.78 -22.38
C VAL A 201 -5.52 11.53 -22.68
N PRO A 202 -5.02 11.82 -23.90
CA PRO A 202 -3.62 11.60 -24.22
C PRO A 202 -2.72 12.48 -23.34
N TYR A 203 -1.63 11.91 -22.82
CA TYR A 203 -0.65 12.66 -22.05
C TYR A 203 0.21 13.48 -23.01
N PRO A 204 0.36 14.81 -22.82
CA PRO A 204 0.99 15.71 -23.81
C PRO A 204 2.52 15.63 -23.76
N VAL A 205 3.09 14.43 -23.95
CA VAL A 205 4.52 14.22 -24.09
C VAL A 205 4.84 13.78 -25.52
N PRO A 206 5.68 14.55 -26.25
CA PRO A 206 6.08 14.19 -27.60
C PRO A 206 7.21 13.16 -27.54
N PHE A 207 6.88 11.90 -27.24
CA PHE A 207 7.88 10.82 -27.10
C PHE A 207 8.83 10.70 -28.31
N ARG A 208 8.34 11.04 -29.51
CA ARG A 208 9.14 11.06 -30.75
C ARG A 208 10.28 12.08 -30.73
N LEU A 209 10.14 13.17 -29.97
CA LEU A 209 11.16 14.23 -29.84
C LEU A 209 12.17 13.94 -28.73
N LEU A 210 11.89 12.99 -27.82
CA LEU A 210 12.76 12.65 -26.70
C LEU A 210 13.97 11.79 -27.09
N GLY A 211 14.01 11.26 -28.32
CA GLY A 211 15.15 10.50 -28.83
C GLY A 211 15.58 9.37 -27.89
N ASP A 212 16.84 9.42 -27.44
CA ASP A 212 17.41 8.42 -26.54
C ASP A 212 16.93 8.55 -25.08
N GLU A 213 16.35 9.68 -24.67
CA GLU A 213 15.81 9.84 -23.32
C GLU A 213 14.56 8.99 -23.07
N ALA A 214 13.83 8.64 -24.14
CA ALA A 214 12.70 7.73 -24.08
C ALA A 214 13.12 6.25 -23.97
N LYS A 215 14.40 5.94 -24.19
CA LYS A 215 14.94 4.59 -24.15
C LYS A 215 15.46 4.25 -22.77
N GLY A 216 15.32 2.99 -22.40
CA GLY A 216 15.90 2.46 -21.18
C GLY A 216 15.99 0.95 -21.20
N TRP A 217 16.47 0.40 -20.09
CA TRP A 217 16.52 -1.03 -19.88
C TRP A 217 16.18 -1.39 -18.44
N LEU A 218 15.62 -2.59 -18.28
CA LEU A 218 15.36 -3.25 -17.01
C LEU A 218 15.99 -4.64 -17.06
N ASP A 219 16.88 -4.93 -16.11
CA ASP A 219 17.37 -6.28 -15.87
C ASP A 219 16.48 -6.92 -14.83
N THR A 220 15.85 -8.05 -15.17
CA THR A 220 15.20 -8.89 -14.16
C THR A 220 16.27 -9.76 -13.52
N THR A 221 16.72 -9.36 -12.34
CA THR A 221 17.81 -10.04 -11.60
C THR A 221 17.29 -11.17 -10.73
N TYR A 222 16.01 -11.11 -10.34
CA TYR A 222 15.33 -12.18 -9.65
C TYR A 222 13.85 -12.22 -10.04
N LEU A 223 13.33 -13.41 -10.28
CA LEU A 223 11.91 -13.71 -10.43
C LEU A 223 11.61 -14.94 -9.59
N SER A 224 10.70 -14.84 -8.63
CA SER A 224 10.39 -15.99 -7.76
C SER A 224 9.80 -17.14 -8.58
N ARG A 225 10.04 -18.37 -8.13
CA ARG A 225 9.49 -19.58 -8.77
C ARG A 225 7.96 -19.63 -8.72
N SER A 226 7.38 -19.00 -7.70
CA SER A 226 5.93 -18.79 -7.58
C SER A 226 5.41 -17.67 -8.49
N GLY A 227 6.29 -16.85 -9.07
CA GLY A 227 5.92 -15.70 -9.89
C GLY A 227 5.36 -14.52 -9.11
N ASN A 228 5.53 -14.49 -7.79
CA ASN A 228 4.93 -13.49 -6.91
C ASN A 228 5.86 -12.33 -6.56
N ILE A 229 7.18 -12.52 -6.60
CA ILE A 229 8.18 -11.47 -6.36
C ILE A 229 9.07 -11.32 -7.59
N ARG A 230 9.34 -10.07 -7.98
CA ARG A 230 10.31 -9.73 -9.02
C ARG A 230 11.21 -8.61 -8.54
N ILE A 231 12.51 -8.78 -8.72
CA ILE A 231 13.51 -7.73 -8.52
C ILE A 231 14.05 -7.34 -9.88
N SER A 232 14.09 -6.03 -10.13
CA SER A 232 14.64 -5.49 -11.35
C SER A 232 15.62 -4.35 -11.09
N ARG A 233 16.68 -4.28 -11.91
CA ARG A 233 17.64 -3.17 -11.91
C ARG A 233 17.43 -2.33 -13.16
N GLY A 234 17.23 -1.03 -12.99
CA GLY A 234 17.06 -0.09 -14.10
C GLY A 234 18.36 0.58 -14.53
N ASN A 235 18.35 1.15 -15.73
CA ASN A 235 19.47 1.87 -16.36
C ASN A 235 20.13 2.99 -15.53
N LYS A 236 19.47 3.50 -14.50
CA LYS A 236 20.01 4.51 -13.57
C LYS A 236 20.53 3.91 -12.26
N GLY A 237 20.80 2.60 -12.21
CA GLY A 237 21.19 1.89 -10.98
C GLY A 237 20.05 1.83 -9.95
N THR A 238 18.79 1.94 -10.40
CA THR A 238 17.61 1.90 -9.52
C THR A 238 17.18 0.45 -9.32
N THR A 239 16.96 0.06 -8.07
CA THR A 239 16.35 -1.24 -7.73
C THR A 239 14.84 -1.06 -7.67
N PHE A 240 14.11 -2.02 -8.21
CA PHE A 240 12.67 -2.13 -8.10
C PHE A 240 12.34 -3.50 -7.51
N VAL A 241 11.62 -3.52 -6.40
CA VAL A 241 11.01 -4.74 -5.89
C VAL A 241 9.52 -4.65 -6.21
N LEU A 242 9.03 -5.63 -6.93
CA LEU A 242 7.64 -5.70 -7.36
C LEU A 242 6.99 -7.01 -6.94
N GLN A 243 5.67 -6.96 -6.74
CA GLN A 243 4.88 -8.06 -6.25
C GLN A 243 3.59 -8.22 -7.08
N LYS A 244 3.21 -9.45 -7.44
CA LYS A 244 1.93 -9.71 -8.15
C LYS A 244 0.74 -9.83 -7.20
N SER A 245 0.84 -10.74 -6.24
CA SER A 245 -0.15 -10.98 -5.20
C SER A 245 0.24 -10.18 -3.96
N ALA A 246 -0.63 -9.29 -3.49
CA ALA A 246 -0.29 -8.45 -2.34
C ALA A 246 -0.12 -9.31 -1.09
N ASP A 247 0.97 -9.05 -0.33
CA ASP A 247 1.14 -9.65 0.99
C ASP A 247 0.02 -9.14 1.92
N PRO A 248 -0.69 -10.01 2.65
CA PRO A 248 -1.81 -9.62 3.52
C PRO A 248 -1.48 -8.50 4.52
N ARG A 249 -0.23 -8.44 5.03
CA ARG A 249 0.21 -7.39 5.95
C ARG A 249 0.34 -6.05 5.25
N GLN A 250 0.82 -6.05 4.00
CA GLN A 250 0.84 -4.85 3.18
C GLN A 250 -0.57 -4.39 2.80
N MET A 251 -1.50 -5.32 2.58
CA MET A 251 -2.92 -4.99 2.39
C MET A 251 -3.49 -4.32 3.63
N LEU A 252 -3.19 -4.85 4.82
CA LEU A 252 -3.63 -4.27 6.09
C LEU A 252 -3.10 -2.84 6.27
N LEU A 253 -1.80 -2.62 6.08
CA LEU A 253 -1.20 -1.29 6.20
C LEU A 253 -1.77 -0.31 5.15
N SER A 254 -2.07 -0.80 3.93
CA SER A 254 -2.71 0.00 2.88
C SER A 254 -4.14 0.38 3.28
N ALA A 255 -4.92 -0.56 3.81
CA ALA A 255 -6.28 -0.33 4.27
C ALA A 255 -6.31 0.70 5.43
N ILE A 256 -5.38 0.58 6.38
CA ILE A 256 -5.21 1.54 7.49
C ILE A 256 -4.90 2.93 6.94
N SER A 257 -3.95 3.05 6.01
CA SER A 257 -3.62 4.34 5.38
C SER A 257 -4.77 4.93 4.57
N ALA A 258 -5.62 4.10 3.97
CA ALA A 258 -6.80 4.54 3.22
C ALA A 258 -7.99 4.87 4.14
N GLY A 259 -7.96 4.42 5.40
CA GLY A 259 -9.05 4.57 6.36
C GLY A 259 -10.30 3.75 6.03
N THR A 260 -10.20 2.74 5.16
CA THR A 260 -11.34 1.93 4.68
C THR A 260 -10.92 0.47 4.50
N GLY A 261 -11.85 -0.46 4.70
CA GLY A 261 -11.61 -1.90 4.46
C GLY A 261 -10.69 -2.60 5.47
N VAL A 262 -10.47 -2.00 6.65
CA VAL A 262 -9.48 -2.52 7.63
C VAL A 262 -9.95 -3.80 8.29
N LYS A 263 -11.24 -3.89 8.65
CA LYS A 263 -11.80 -5.04 9.38
C LYS A 263 -11.80 -6.30 8.52
N GLU A 264 -12.18 -6.16 7.26
CA GLU A 264 -12.20 -7.25 6.28
C GLU A 264 -10.80 -7.84 6.11
N VAL A 265 -9.77 -7.00 6.01
CA VAL A 265 -8.38 -7.47 5.89
C VAL A 265 -7.87 -8.08 7.20
N ILE A 266 -8.32 -7.59 8.37
CA ILE A 266 -8.01 -8.22 9.67
C ILE A 266 -8.59 -9.63 9.73
N GLU A 267 -9.85 -9.82 9.32
CA GLU A 267 -10.51 -11.13 9.30
C GLU A 267 -9.79 -12.12 8.36
N ASP A 268 -9.44 -11.69 7.15
CA ASP A 268 -8.66 -12.49 6.20
C ASP A 268 -7.27 -12.86 6.75
N LEU A 269 -6.59 -11.90 7.40
CA LEU A 269 -5.26 -12.14 7.96
C LEU A 269 -5.30 -13.06 9.20
N ALA A 270 -6.31 -12.92 10.05
CA ALA A 270 -6.49 -13.77 11.22
C ALA A 270 -6.89 -15.19 10.84
N SER A 271 -7.70 -15.36 9.78
CA SER A 271 -8.13 -16.67 9.30
C SER A 271 -7.04 -17.43 8.54
N SER A 272 -6.15 -16.76 7.82
CA SER A 272 -5.05 -17.40 7.08
C SER A 272 -3.93 -17.95 7.97
N ARG A 273 -3.74 -17.40 9.19
CA ARG A 273 -2.68 -17.83 10.13
C ARG A 273 -3.22 -18.52 11.38
N THR A 274 -4.23 -19.38 11.24
CA THR A 274 -4.71 -20.22 12.35
C THR A 274 -3.58 -21.10 12.89
N GLY A 275 -3.17 -20.89 14.15
CA GLY A 275 -2.22 -21.75 14.85
C GLY A 275 -0.98 -21.08 15.44
N VAL A 276 -0.80 -19.76 15.31
CA VAL A 276 0.28 -19.06 16.02
C VAL A 276 -0.08 -18.97 17.51
N GLU A 277 0.60 -19.75 18.34
CA GLU A 277 0.46 -19.68 19.80
C GLU A 277 1.18 -18.42 20.32
N ALA A 278 0.41 -17.48 20.86
CA ALA A 278 0.95 -16.29 21.48
C ALA A 278 1.42 -16.62 22.91
N ASP A 279 2.62 -16.18 23.25
CA ASP A 279 3.16 -16.19 24.61
C ASP A 279 3.75 -14.81 24.99
N LEU A 280 4.21 -14.66 26.23
CA LEU A 280 4.82 -13.40 26.67
C LEU A 280 6.08 -13.05 25.89
N ASN A 281 6.85 -14.03 25.43
CA ASN A 281 8.05 -13.79 24.63
C ASN A 281 7.68 -13.20 23.27
N THR A 282 6.65 -13.72 22.60
CA THR A 282 6.14 -13.20 21.33
C THR A 282 5.56 -11.80 21.48
N LEU A 283 4.94 -11.48 22.62
CA LEU A 283 4.40 -10.15 22.90
C LEU A 283 5.46 -9.14 23.32
N ALA A 284 6.57 -9.58 23.89
CA ALA A 284 7.64 -8.70 24.34
C ALA A 284 8.17 -7.80 23.19
N GLY A 285 8.36 -6.52 23.50
CA GLY A 285 8.83 -5.52 22.56
C GLY A 285 8.12 -4.17 22.72
N GLU A 286 8.55 -3.22 21.87
CA GLU A 286 7.92 -1.91 21.75
C GLU A 286 7.01 -1.86 20.54
N TRP A 287 5.76 -1.50 20.78
CA TRP A 287 4.67 -1.52 19.83
C TRP A 287 4.10 -0.12 19.66
N GLN A 288 3.86 0.29 18.43
CA GLN A 288 3.12 1.49 18.07
C GLN A 288 1.70 1.10 17.70
N LEU A 289 0.69 1.77 18.25
CA LEU A 289 -0.67 1.64 17.74
C LEU A 289 -0.75 2.29 16.35
N LEU A 290 -1.22 1.53 15.36
CA LEU A 290 -1.49 2.04 14.01
C LEU A 290 -2.98 2.29 13.77
N TRP A 291 -3.84 1.47 14.38
CA TRP A 291 -5.28 1.53 14.16
C TRP A 291 -6.05 0.93 15.32
N ALA A 292 -7.24 1.48 15.59
CA ALA A 292 -8.20 0.96 16.55
C ALA A 292 -9.62 1.01 15.97
N SER A 293 -10.43 -0.02 16.21
CA SER A 293 -11.82 -0.06 15.75
C SER A 293 -12.68 0.95 16.52
N GLN A 294 -13.47 1.76 15.79
CA GLN A 294 -14.44 2.67 16.41
C GLN A 294 -15.67 1.90 16.93
N THR A 295 -16.17 2.30 18.10
CA THR A 295 -17.50 1.92 18.61
C THR A 295 -18.38 3.15 18.74
N GLU A 296 -19.70 2.98 18.59
CA GLU A 296 -20.67 4.02 18.93
C GLU A 296 -20.54 4.36 20.43
N GLY A 297 -20.22 5.62 20.74
CA GLY A 297 -20.20 6.15 22.12
C GLY A 297 -18.88 6.04 22.90
N GLY A 298 -17.78 5.56 22.30
CA GLY A 298 -16.51 5.36 23.02
C GLY A 298 -15.56 6.57 23.03
N SER A 299 -15.12 7.00 24.23
CA SER A 299 -14.13 8.07 24.51
C SER A 299 -12.71 7.81 23.99
N TRP A 300 -12.41 6.63 23.44
CA TRP A 300 -11.08 6.29 22.92
C TRP A 300 -10.85 6.71 21.45
N SER A 301 -11.91 7.06 20.73
CA SER A 301 -11.82 7.51 19.33
C SER A 301 -11.13 8.88 19.19
N SER A 302 -11.36 9.80 20.13
CA SER A 302 -10.73 11.14 20.11
C SER A 302 -9.22 11.13 20.38
N VAL A 303 -8.70 10.06 20.98
CA VAL A 303 -7.28 9.92 21.32
C VAL A 303 -6.50 9.30 20.16
N THR A 304 -7.09 8.40 19.38
CA THR A 304 -6.38 7.71 18.29
C THR A 304 -6.50 8.45 16.95
N SER A 305 -7.58 9.21 16.70
CA SER A 305 -7.81 9.92 15.44
C SER A 305 -6.98 11.20 15.25
N ALA A 306 -6.19 11.62 16.25
CA ALA A 306 -5.45 12.88 16.25
C ALA A 306 -3.95 12.74 15.88
N GLY A 307 -3.51 11.56 15.42
CA GLY A 307 -2.11 11.33 15.04
C GLY A 307 -1.16 11.21 16.24
N PHE A 308 -1.67 10.80 17.40
CA PHE A 308 -0.86 10.56 18.59
C PHE A 308 -0.05 9.27 18.43
N LYS A 309 1.19 9.33 18.92
CA LYS A 309 2.11 8.19 18.93
C LYS A 309 1.86 7.42 20.21
N ASP A 310 0.88 6.52 20.16
CA ASP A 310 0.57 5.64 21.27
C ASP A 310 1.54 4.47 21.22
N PHE A 311 2.38 4.37 22.24
CA PHE A 311 3.35 3.31 22.39
C PHE A 311 2.94 2.36 23.52
N GLN A 312 3.17 1.08 23.29
CA GLN A 312 3.04 0.05 24.29
C GLN A 312 4.34 -0.73 24.37
N THR A 313 4.90 -0.80 25.56
CA THR A 313 6.06 -1.64 25.87
C THR A 313 5.57 -2.84 26.67
N ILE A 314 5.91 -4.04 26.18
CA ILE A 314 5.70 -5.30 26.89
C ILE A 314 7.07 -5.90 27.16
N LYS A 315 7.32 -6.30 28.41
CA LYS A 315 8.53 -7.03 28.79
C LYS A 315 8.24 -8.52 28.92
N GLU A 316 9.29 -9.32 28.84
CA GLU A 316 9.23 -10.78 28.98
C GLU A 316 8.74 -11.23 30.37
N ASP A 317 8.98 -10.42 31.41
CA ASP A 317 8.49 -10.64 32.77
C ASP A 317 6.99 -10.28 32.95
N GLY A 318 6.31 -9.87 31.88
CA GLY A 318 4.90 -9.49 31.90
C GLY A 318 4.65 -8.05 32.33
N GLN A 319 5.68 -7.21 32.53
CA GLN A 319 5.45 -5.78 32.77
C GLN A 319 4.94 -5.10 31.50
N LEU A 320 3.91 -4.27 31.65
CA LEU A 320 3.24 -3.54 30.58
C LEU A 320 3.31 -2.04 30.85
N LYS A 321 3.63 -1.25 29.84
CA LYS A 321 3.58 0.21 29.89
C LYS A 321 2.94 0.77 28.64
N ASN A 322 1.89 1.56 28.80
CA ASN A 322 1.32 2.38 27.74
C ASN A 322 1.81 3.82 27.89
N LEU A 323 2.11 4.48 26.76
CA LEU A 323 2.58 5.85 26.70
C LEU A 323 1.89 6.57 25.55
N VAL A 324 1.24 7.68 25.85
CA VAL A 324 0.55 8.54 24.88
C VAL A 324 1.06 9.97 25.04
N ASN A 325 1.37 10.64 23.94
CA ASN A 325 1.83 12.02 23.96
C ASN A 325 0.85 12.88 23.15
N PRO A 326 -0.25 13.35 23.77
CA PRO A 326 -1.33 14.00 23.04
C PRO A 326 -0.89 15.38 22.52
N PHE A 327 -0.08 16.13 23.26
CA PHE A 327 0.40 17.44 22.81
C PHE A 327 1.82 17.68 23.31
N PRO A 328 2.61 18.57 22.66
CA PRO A 328 3.93 18.94 23.15
C PRO A 328 3.89 19.35 24.63
N GLY A 329 4.74 18.73 25.46
CA GLY A 329 4.80 19.00 26.89
C GLY A 329 3.76 18.25 27.74
N ILE A 330 2.88 17.44 27.14
CA ILE A 330 1.95 16.55 27.84
C ILE A 330 2.27 15.10 27.50
N SER A 331 2.42 14.26 28.52
CA SER A 331 2.56 12.81 28.38
C SER A 331 1.65 12.09 29.34
N LEU A 332 0.96 11.07 28.87
CA LEU A 332 0.13 10.18 29.67
C LEU A 332 0.79 8.81 29.65
N SER A 333 1.00 8.22 30.83
CA SER A 333 1.53 6.87 30.93
C SER A 333 0.69 6.02 31.87
N ALA A 334 0.48 4.76 31.51
CA ALA A 334 -0.13 3.77 32.37
C ALA A 334 0.80 2.57 32.50
N ARG A 335 0.93 2.02 33.70
CA ARG A 335 1.72 0.83 34.00
C ARG A 335 0.84 -0.26 34.56
N GLY A 336 1.15 -1.48 34.17
CA GLY A 336 0.38 -2.66 34.51
C GLY A 336 1.19 -3.93 34.32
N ASN A 337 0.49 -5.05 34.42
CA ASN A 337 1.02 -6.37 34.16
C ASN A 337 0.13 -7.10 33.15
N ILE A 338 0.75 -8.01 32.40
CA ILE A 338 0.08 -8.90 31.47
C ILE A 338 0.49 -10.34 31.78
N CYS A 339 -0.48 -11.25 31.86
CA CYS A 339 -0.22 -12.67 32.06
C CYS A 339 -1.09 -13.52 31.12
N LYS A 340 -0.53 -14.62 30.63
CA LYS A 340 -1.24 -15.55 29.76
C LYS A 340 -2.32 -16.28 30.56
N SER A 341 -3.52 -16.38 29.99
CA SER A 341 -4.67 -17.05 30.59
C SER A 341 -4.88 -18.41 29.93
N GLY A 342 -4.45 -19.47 30.61
CA GLY A 342 -4.57 -20.85 30.14
C GLY A 342 -3.77 -21.13 28.86
N ASN A 343 -4.25 -22.09 28.07
CA ASN A 343 -3.59 -22.54 26.82
C ASN A 343 -4.09 -21.79 25.57
N SER A 344 -4.80 -20.68 25.76
CA SER A 344 -5.37 -19.88 24.67
C SER A 344 -4.49 -18.68 24.35
N ASN A 345 -4.77 -18.01 23.23
CA ASN A 345 -4.18 -16.71 22.87
C ASN A 345 -4.77 -15.55 23.70
N THR A 346 -5.25 -15.82 24.90
CA THR A 346 -5.90 -14.85 25.78
C THR A 346 -4.96 -14.45 26.92
N PHE A 347 -4.94 -13.17 27.23
CA PHE A 347 -4.12 -12.58 28.27
C PHE A 347 -4.98 -11.71 29.18
N LEU A 348 -4.72 -11.80 30.49
CA LEU A 348 -5.26 -10.88 31.46
C LEU A 348 -4.31 -9.70 31.58
N VAL A 349 -4.84 -8.50 31.43
CA VAL A 349 -4.09 -7.25 31.51
C VAL A 349 -4.64 -6.46 32.70
N SER A 350 -3.78 -6.17 33.67
CA SER A 350 -4.15 -5.39 34.85
C SER A 350 -3.36 -4.08 34.87
N MET A 351 -4.05 -2.95 34.90
CA MET A 351 -3.44 -1.62 34.99
C MET A 351 -3.51 -1.14 36.45
N ASN A 352 -2.38 -0.67 36.98
CA ASN A 352 -2.25 -0.36 38.41
C ASN A 352 -1.91 1.10 38.67
N GLU A 353 -1.19 1.75 37.74
CA GLU A 353 -0.69 3.11 37.91
C GLU A 353 -0.91 3.93 36.64
N GLY A 354 -1.38 5.16 36.81
CA GLY A 354 -1.50 6.15 35.75
C GLY A 354 -0.79 7.43 36.16
N VAL A 355 -0.07 8.05 35.22
CA VAL A 355 0.62 9.33 35.43
C VAL A 355 0.40 10.24 34.22
N ALA A 356 -0.14 11.43 34.46
CA ALA A 356 -0.09 12.54 33.53
C ALA A 356 1.10 13.44 33.87
N GLN A 357 2.01 13.64 32.93
CA GLN A 357 3.07 14.62 33.00
C GLN A 357 2.69 15.84 32.18
N VAL A 358 2.68 17.03 32.80
CA VAL A 358 2.39 18.31 32.17
C VAL A 358 3.53 19.28 32.49
N VAL A 359 4.31 19.65 31.47
CA VAL A 359 5.44 20.60 31.58
C VAL A 359 6.39 20.24 32.74
N GLY A 360 6.77 18.96 32.81
CA GLY A 360 7.68 18.44 33.83
C GLY A 360 7.04 18.09 35.17
N VAL A 361 5.80 18.48 35.44
CA VAL A 361 5.06 18.14 36.67
C VAL A 361 4.27 16.85 36.48
N GLN A 362 4.33 15.92 37.43
CA GLN A 362 3.62 14.64 37.40
C GLN A 362 2.35 14.68 38.27
N PHE A 363 1.25 14.22 37.70
CA PHE A 363 -0.05 14.08 38.36
C PHE A 363 -0.48 12.61 38.30
N PRO A 364 -0.82 11.98 39.43
CA PRO A 364 -1.37 10.63 39.42
C PRO A 364 -2.74 10.63 38.74
N MET A 365 -3.02 9.58 37.99
CA MET A 365 -4.32 9.34 37.35
C MET A 365 -4.85 8.00 37.84
N ASP A 366 -6.16 7.92 38.06
CA ASP A 366 -6.80 6.64 38.30
C ASP A 366 -6.95 5.91 36.96
N THR A 367 -6.16 4.87 36.78
CA THR A 367 -6.19 4.00 35.60
C THR A 367 -6.35 2.55 36.00
N ARG A 368 -6.85 2.28 37.21
CA ARG A 368 -7.04 0.90 37.68
C ARG A 368 -8.12 0.20 36.87
N GLY A 369 -7.77 -0.96 36.33
CA GLY A 369 -8.69 -1.74 35.52
C GLY A 369 -8.08 -3.05 35.06
N ASP A 370 -8.92 -4.07 35.02
CA ASP A 370 -8.58 -5.38 34.49
C ASP A 370 -9.27 -5.58 33.14
N PHE A 371 -8.52 -6.06 32.16
CA PHE A 371 -8.95 -6.22 30.78
C PHE A 371 -8.60 -7.61 30.28
N VAL A 372 -9.42 -8.12 29.38
CA VAL A 372 -9.13 -9.35 28.64
C VAL A 372 -8.65 -8.97 27.25
N MET A 373 -7.43 -9.41 26.92
CA MET A 373 -6.83 -9.22 25.60
C MET A 373 -6.70 -10.56 24.89
N GLU A 374 -7.34 -10.70 23.75
CA GLU A 374 -7.20 -11.84 22.84
C GLU A 374 -6.24 -11.46 21.71
N ILE A 375 -5.26 -12.32 21.40
CA ILE A 375 -4.36 -12.15 20.26
C ILE A 375 -4.95 -12.86 19.05
N LEU A 376 -5.40 -12.07 18.08
CA LEU A 376 -5.97 -12.56 16.82
C LEU A 376 -4.87 -12.90 15.81
N TYR A 377 -3.78 -12.13 15.83
CA TYR A 377 -2.63 -12.33 14.95
C TYR A 377 -1.37 -11.75 15.61
N ILE A 378 -0.23 -12.42 15.47
CA ILE A 378 1.06 -11.86 15.85
C ILE A 378 2.19 -12.41 14.96
N ASP A 379 3.07 -11.52 14.53
CA ASP A 379 4.37 -11.85 13.95
C ASP A 379 5.46 -10.92 14.49
N ASN A 380 6.62 -10.89 13.83
CA ASN A 380 7.76 -10.08 14.26
C ASN A 380 7.55 -8.56 14.13
N LYS A 381 6.56 -8.12 13.36
CA LYS A 381 6.30 -6.71 13.02
C LYS A 381 4.89 -6.26 13.37
N ILE A 382 3.88 -7.11 13.26
CA ILE A 382 2.47 -6.75 13.42
C ILE A 382 1.84 -7.60 14.51
N ARG A 383 1.02 -6.96 15.33
CA ARG A 383 0.13 -7.63 16.27
C ARG A 383 -1.28 -7.09 16.10
N ILE A 384 -2.24 -7.98 15.91
CA ILE A 384 -3.66 -7.69 15.98
C ILE A 384 -4.20 -8.29 17.27
N SER A 385 -4.77 -7.44 18.12
CA SER A 385 -5.38 -7.87 19.37
C SER A 385 -6.79 -7.34 19.50
N ARG A 386 -7.64 -8.10 20.18
CA ARG A 386 -8.95 -7.68 20.63
C ARG A 386 -8.89 -7.42 22.12
N LEU A 387 -9.15 -6.18 22.50
CA LEU A 387 -9.26 -5.76 23.90
C LEU A 387 -10.73 -5.43 24.17
N ASN A 388 -11.40 -6.29 24.94
CA ASN A 388 -12.86 -6.26 25.09
C ASN A 388 -13.58 -6.32 23.71
N GLN A 389 -14.24 -5.23 23.29
CA GLN A 389 -14.93 -5.12 21.99
C GLN A 389 -14.13 -4.35 20.93
N HIS A 390 -12.90 -3.93 21.24
CA HIS A 390 -12.07 -3.13 20.35
C HIS A 390 -10.95 -3.96 19.72
N GLU A 391 -10.83 -3.87 18.40
CA GLU A 391 -9.71 -4.44 17.67
C GLU A 391 -8.62 -3.39 17.48
N LEU A 392 -7.38 -3.79 17.73
CA LEU A 392 -6.21 -2.93 17.74
C LEU A 392 -5.13 -3.53 16.83
N VAL A 393 -4.58 -2.72 15.94
CA VAL A 393 -3.43 -3.09 15.11
C VAL A 393 -2.21 -2.35 15.60
N HIS A 394 -1.16 -3.09 15.95
CA HIS A 394 0.10 -2.54 16.41
C HIS A 394 1.27 -2.93 15.48
N LEU A 395 2.23 -2.01 15.33
CA LEU A 395 3.48 -2.22 14.61
C LEU A 395 4.66 -2.22 15.59
N ARG A 396 5.55 -3.20 15.51
CA ARG A 396 6.75 -3.29 16.34
C ARG A 396 7.81 -2.32 15.83
N ILE A 397 8.32 -1.47 16.71
CA ILE A 397 9.33 -0.44 16.37
C ILE A 397 10.75 -0.92 16.68
N VAL A 398 10.92 -1.68 17.75
CA VAL A 398 12.22 -2.24 18.16
C VAL A 398 12.11 -3.76 18.09
N SER A 399 12.85 -4.36 17.15
CA SER A 399 13.03 -5.81 17.07
C SER A 399 13.81 -6.31 18.28
N ARG A 400 13.60 -7.58 18.68
CA ARG A 400 14.42 -8.26 19.71
C ARG A 400 15.91 -8.01 19.44
N THR A 401 16.63 -7.54 20.46
CA THR A 401 18.10 -7.59 20.48
C THR A 401 18.58 -9.01 20.61
#